data_AF-A0AAW6NB28-F1
#
_entry.id   AF-A0AAW6NB28-F1
#
_cell.length_a   1.000
_cell.length_b   1.000
_cell.length_c   1.000
_cell.angle_alpha   90.00
_cell.angle_beta   90.00
_cell.angle_gamma   90.00
#
_symmetry.space_group_name_H-M   'P 1'
#
loop_
_entity.id
_entity.type
_entity.pdbx_description
1 polymer ?
#
loop_
_entity_poly.entity_id
_entity_poly.type
_entity_poly.pdbx_seq_one_letter_code
_entity_poly.pdbx_strand_id
1 'polypeptide(L)'
;MTTVTKRKTSLTLNASTLDAAREFGVNVSAVADKALEQAVAAARQQRWLDENADAFAAQAEWHEANGHPLADIMMGPAGETWKA
;
A
#
# COMPACT_ATOMS: atom_id res chain seq x y z
N MET A 1 10.71 0.47 -22.64
CA MET A 1 9.64 -0.29 -21.96
C MET A 1 10.28 -1.49 -21.30
N THR A 2 10.47 -1.46 -19.98
CA THR A 2 11.05 -2.58 -19.23
C THR A 2 9.98 -3.66 -19.09
N THR A 3 10.19 -4.80 -19.74
CA THR A 3 9.30 -5.96 -19.62
C THR A 3 9.43 -6.54 -18.21
N VAL A 4 8.30 -6.63 -17.48
CA VAL A 4 8.27 -7.30 -16.17
C VAL A 4 8.59 -8.77 -16.39
N THR A 5 9.77 -9.19 -15.93
CA THR A 5 10.20 -10.60 -16.04
C THR A 5 9.44 -11.42 -15.00
N LYS A 6 8.44 -12.18 -15.45
CA LYS A 6 7.73 -13.13 -14.56
C LYS A 6 8.63 -14.32 -14.26
N ARG A 7 8.74 -14.67 -12.98
CA ARG A 7 9.44 -15.88 -12.54
C ARG A 7 8.42 -16.94 -12.14
N LYS A 8 8.60 -18.16 -12.63
CA LYS A 8 7.76 -19.31 -12.23
C LYS A 8 8.11 -19.71 -10.80
N THR A 9 7.08 -19.86 -9.96
CA THR A 9 7.19 -20.38 -8.60
C THR A 9 6.12 -21.44 -8.40
N SER A 10 6.43 -22.49 -7.63
CA SER A 10 5.46 -23.52 -7.24
C SER A 10 4.87 -23.17 -5.87
N LEU A 11 3.56 -23.32 -5.73
CA LEU A 11 2.81 -23.03 -4.52
C LEU A 11 1.79 -24.14 -4.23
N THR A 12 1.56 -24.43 -2.97
CA THR A 12 0.56 -25.41 -2.51
C THR A 12 -0.66 -24.64 -2.02
N LEU A 13 -1.83 -24.93 -2.61
CA LEU A 13 -3.12 -24.32 -2.26
C LEU A 13 -4.12 -25.40 -1.90
N ASN A 14 -5.23 -24.97 -1.29
CA ASN A 14 -6.34 -25.85 -0.97
C ASN A 14 -6.92 -26.48 -2.25
N ALA A 15 -7.02 -27.82 -2.25
CA ALA A 15 -7.49 -28.58 -3.41
C ALA A 15 -8.93 -28.24 -3.81
N SER A 16 -9.86 -28.13 -2.86
CA SER A 16 -11.26 -27.81 -3.16
C SER A 16 -11.42 -26.42 -3.75
N THR A 17 -10.56 -25.47 -3.36
CA THR A 17 -10.54 -24.12 -3.96
C THR A 17 -9.99 -24.15 -5.39
N LEU A 18 -8.97 -24.96 -5.67
CA LEU A 18 -8.44 -25.13 -7.03
C LEU A 18 -9.44 -25.82 -7.96
N ASP A 19 -10.16 -26.82 -7.46
CA ASP A 19 -11.20 -27.50 -8.24
C ASP A 19 -12.35 -26.55 -8.57
N ALA A 20 -12.84 -25.78 -7.59
CA ALA A 20 -13.85 -24.75 -7.82
C ALA A 20 -13.34 -23.68 -8.81
N ALA A 21 -12.09 -23.23 -8.67
CA ALA A 21 -11.50 -22.27 -9.60
C ALA A 21 -11.49 -22.79 -11.05
N ARG A 22 -11.22 -24.08 -11.25
CA ARG A 22 -11.27 -24.72 -12.57
C ARG A 22 -12.71 -24.81 -13.10
N GLU A 23 -13.68 -25.16 -12.26
CA GLU A 23 -15.10 -25.22 -12.62
C GLU A 23 -15.64 -23.86 -13.07
N PHE A 24 -15.28 -22.79 -12.35
CA PHE A 24 -15.72 -21.42 -12.66
C PHE A 24 -14.82 -20.66 -13.65
N GLY A 25 -13.79 -21.30 -14.21
CA GLY A 25 -12.88 -20.66 -15.18
C GLY A 25 -12.02 -19.53 -14.59
N VAL A 26 -11.75 -19.56 -13.29
CA VAL A 26 -10.93 -18.55 -12.60
C VAL A 26 -9.45 -18.76 -12.94
N ASN A 27 -8.79 -17.69 -13.40
CA ASN A 27 -7.35 -17.69 -13.63
C ASN A 27 -6.57 -17.57 -12.32
N VAL A 28 -6.26 -18.72 -11.71
CA VAL A 28 -5.53 -18.83 -10.43
C VAL A 28 -4.23 -18.02 -10.44
N SER A 29 -3.45 -18.09 -11.52
CA SER A 29 -2.18 -17.38 -11.62
C SER A 29 -2.36 -15.86 -11.59
N ALA A 30 -3.36 -15.32 -12.29
CA ALA A 30 -3.64 -13.88 -12.29
C ALA A 30 -4.14 -13.39 -10.92
N VAL A 31 -4.98 -14.19 -10.24
CA VAL A 31 -5.45 -13.88 -8.89
C VAL A 31 -4.28 -13.90 -7.90
N ALA A 32 -3.43 -14.92 -7.97
CA ALA A 32 -2.26 -15.03 -7.10
C ALA A 32 -1.26 -13.89 -7.32
N ASP A 33 -1.01 -13.49 -8.58
CA ASP A 33 -0.13 -12.36 -8.94
C ASP A 33 -0.63 -11.07 -8.30
N LYS A 34 -1.92 -10.75 -8.47
CA LYS A 34 -2.54 -9.54 -7.90
C LYS A 34 -2.55 -9.56 -6.37
N ALA A 35 -2.91 -10.69 -5.76
CA ALA A 35 -2.93 -10.82 -4.31
C ALA A 35 -1.52 -10.65 -3.71
N LEU A 36 -0.51 -11.22 -4.37
CA LEU A 36 0.88 -11.08 -3.94
C LEU A 36 1.38 -9.64 -4.10
N GLU A 37 1.06 -8.97 -5.21
CA GLU A 37 1.39 -7.56 -5.42
C GLU A 37 0.82 -6.67 -4.30
N GLN A 38 -0.46 -6.84 -3.98
CA GLN A 38 -1.13 -6.12 -2.90
C GLN A 38 -0.49 -6.40 -1.53
N ALA A 39 -0.22 -7.66 -1.23
CA ALA A 39 0.40 -8.05 0.04
C ALA A 39 1.81 -7.47 0.18
N VAL A 40 2.60 -7.48 -0.90
CA VAL A 40 3.96 -6.89 -0.91
C VAL A 40 3.90 -5.37 -0.77
N ALA A 41 2.97 -4.69 -1.44
CA ALA A 41 2.78 -3.25 -1.31
C ALA A 41 2.42 -2.86 0.12
N ALA A 42 1.47 -3.58 0.74
CA ALA A 42 1.08 -3.37 2.14
C ALA A 42 2.25 -3.61 3.10
N ALA A 43 3.01 -4.69 2.91
CA ALA A 43 4.17 -4.99 3.75
C ALA A 43 5.27 -3.91 3.63
N ARG A 44 5.50 -3.38 2.42
CA ARG A 44 6.44 -2.27 2.21
C ARG A 44 5.96 -0.99 2.88
N GLN A 45 4.67 -0.67 2.75
CA GLN A 45 4.08 0.49 3.41
C GLN A 45 4.22 0.39 4.93
N GLN A 46 3.87 -0.76 5.51
CA GLN A 46 3.98 -0.97 6.95
C GLN A 46 5.42 -0.81 7.42
N ARG A 47 6.37 -1.46 6.74
CA ARG A 47 7.79 -1.34 7.06
C ARG A 47 8.28 0.11 6.99
N TRP A 48 7.86 0.85 5.98
CA TRP A 48 8.22 2.26 5.86
C TRP A 48 7.64 3.10 7.01
N LEU A 49 6.38 2.86 7.40
CA LEU A 49 5.79 3.54 8.55
C LEU A 49 6.55 3.23 9.84
N ASP A 50 6.91 1.97 10.07
CA ASP A 50 7.68 1.55 11.24
C ASP A 50 9.08 2.22 11.25
N GLU A 51 9.76 2.24 10.10
CA GLU A 51 11.08 2.88 9.94
C GLU A 51 11.04 4.41 10.14
N ASN A 52 9.89 5.05 9.93
CA ASN A 52 9.71 6.50 10.04
C ASN A 52 8.89 6.93 11.26
N ALA A 53 8.52 6.00 12.13
CA ALA A 53 7.67 6.28 13.30
C ALA A 53 8.26 7.37 14.20
N ASP A 54 9.56 7.29 14.49
CA ASP A 54 10.25 8.28 15.33
C ASP A 54 10.30 9.68 14.67
N ALA A 55 10.46 9.74 13.34
CA ALA A 55 10.45 11.01 12.61
C ALA A 55 9.06 11.67 12.66
N PHE A 56 7.99 10.89 12.53
CA PHE A 56 6.63 11.40 12.69
C PHE A 56 6.33 11.84 14.13
N ALA A 57 6.81 11.09 15.13
CA ALA A 57 6.66 11.48 16.52
C ALA A 57 7.39 12.80 16.82
N ALA A 58 8.64 12.95 16.38
CA ALA A 58 9.41 14.18 16.52
C ALA A 58 8.74 15.36 15.81
N GLN A 59 8.18 15.14 14.62
CA GLN A 59 7.44 16.16 13.89
C GLN A 59 6.16 16.57 14.62
N ALA A 60 5.41 15.61 15.18
CA ALA A 60 4.20 15.90 15.95
C ALA A 60 4.51 16.72 17.20
N GLU A 61 5.54 16.35 17.97
CA GLU A 61 6.00 17.10 19.13
C GLU A 61 6.42 18.53 18.75
N TRP A 62 7.14 18.68 17.63
CA TRP A 62 7.52 20.01 17.14
C TRP A 62 6.29 20.85 16.76
N HIS A 63 5.28 20.27 16.09
CA HIS A 63 4.04 20.97 15.75
C HIS A 63 3.24 21.39 16.99
N GLU A 64 3.21 20.57 18.04
CA GLU A 64 2.54 20.92 19.30
C GLU A 64 3.23 22.11 19.98
N ALA A 65 4.57 22.14 19.96
CA ALA A 65 5.34 23.21 20.58
C ALA A 65 5.37 24.52 19.76
N ASN A 66 5.32 24.44 18.43
CA ASN A 66 5.58 25.58 17.54
C ASN A 66 4.39 26.00 16.67
N GLY A 67 3.31 25.20 16.67
CA GLY A 67 2.22 25.31 15.70
C GLY A 67 2.58 24.72 14.33
N HIS A 68 1.57 24.49 13.50
CA HIS A 68 1.77 23.94 12.17
C HIS A 68 2.28 25.03 11.20
N PRO A 69 3.44 24.88 10.53
CA PRO A 69 4.05 25.96 9.73
C PRO A 69 3.18 26.46 8.58
N LEU A 70 2.29 25.60 8.07
CA LEU A 70 1.39 25.92 6.96
C LEU A 70 -0.05 26.19 7.41
N ALA A 71 -0.32 26.38 8.72
CA ALA A 71 -1.68 26.55 9.24
C ALA A 71 -2.48 27.63 8.50
N ASP A 72 -1.87 28.81 8.30
CA ASP A 72 -2.54 29.94 7.64
C ASP A 72 -2.90 29.65 6.17
N ILE A 73 -2.04 28.91 5.46
CA ILE A 73 -2.26 28.53 4.07
C ILE A 73 -3.34 27.45 3.98
N MET A 74 -3.30 26.45 4.88
CA MET A 74 -4.27 25.34 4.93
C MET A 74 -5.68 25.83 5.28
N MET A 75 -5.79 26.86 6.13
CA MET A 75 -7.06 27.48 6.51
C MET A 75 -7.52 28.57 5.53
N GLY A 76 -6.66 28.96 4.59
CA GLY A 76 -6.95 29.95 3.57
C GLY A 76 -7.64 29.36 2.33
N PRO A 77 -8.00 30.21 1.35
CA PRO A 77 -8.73 29.80 0.14
C PRO A 77 -7.95 28.79 -0.73
N ALA A 78 -6.62 28.76 -0.61
CA ALA A 78 -5.78 27.76 -1.30
C ALA A 78 -5.98 26.34 -0.73
N GLY A 79 -6.30 26.19 0.56
CA GLY A 79 -6.52 24.89 1.20
C GLY A 79 -7.71 24.12 0.61
N GLU A 80 -8.71 24.82 0.05
CA GLU A 80 -9.86 24.18 -0.61
C GLU A 80 -9.46 23.41 -1.88
N THR A 81 -8.37 23.82 -2.54
CA THR A 81 -7.88 23.17 -3.77
C THR A 81 -7.21 21.80 -3.53
N TRP A 82 -6.92 21.46 -2.27
CA TRP A 82 -6.25 20.21 -1.89
C TRP A 82 -7.22 19.12 -1.41
N LYS A 83 -8.51 19.42 -1.25
CA LYS A 83 -9.53 18.48 -0.77
C LYS A 83 -10.16 17.61 -1.88
N ALA A 84 -9.41 17.29 -2.94
CA ALA A 84 -9.88 16.48 -4.06
C ALA A 84 -10.05 15.00 -3.69
#